data_AF-A0A396TSM3-F1
#
_entry.id   AF-A0A396TSM3-F1
#
_cell.length_a   1.000
_cell.length_b   1.000
_cell.length_c   1.000
_cell.angle_alpha   90.00
_cell.angle_beta   90.00
_cell.angle_gamma   90.00
#
_symmetry.space_group_name_H-M   'P 1'
#
loop_
_entity.id
_entity.type
_entity.pdbx_description
1 polymer ?
#
loop_
_entity_poly.entity_id
_entity_poly.type
_entity_poly.pdbx_seq_one_letter_code
_entity_poly.pdbx_strand_id
1 'polypeptide(L)' 'MGIKKIIFRSLGVILGLAFIIAGALVLINPIFDTITEKLSHLSQIFFGLLFVIYGITGKSSVNAYLKKRNKK' A
#
# COMPACT_ATOMS: atom_id res chain seq x y z
N MET A 1 21.79 1.44 5.96
CA MET A 1 20.54 1.12 5.22
C MET A 1 20.53 2.01 3.99
N GLY A 2 20.59 1.46 2.77
CA GLY A 2 20.72 2.30 1.57
C GLY A 2 19.48 3.18 1.37
N ILE A 3 19.66 4.49 1.27
CA ILE A 3 18.61 5.52 1.14
C ILE A 3 17.54 5.15 0.09
N LYS A 4 17.97 4.55 -1.03
CA LYS A 4 17.09 4.08 -2.12
C LYS A 4 15.97 3.14 -1.65
N LYS A 5 16.26 2.20 -0.73
CA LYS A 5 15.25 1.24 -0.24
C LYS A 5 14.20 1.86 0.68
N ILE A 6 14.55 2.92 1.40
CA ILE A 6 13.60 3.67 2.24
C ILE A 6 12.65 4.44 1.33
N ILE A 7 13.20 5.11 0.30
CA ILE A 7 12.44 5.90 -0.68
C ILE A 7 11.39 5.04 -1.41
N PHE A 8 11.77 3.90 -1.99
CA PHE A 8 10.82 3.02 -2.69
C PHE A 8 9.68 2.52 -1.79
N ARG A 9 9.95 2.33 -0.49
CA ARG A 9 8.94 1.89 0.47
C ARG A 9 8.00 3.02 0.87
N SER A 10 8.52 4.20 1.16
CA SER A 10 7.69 5.38 1.42
C SER A 10 6.81 5.68 0.21
N LEU A 11 7.35 5.58 -1.01
CA LEU A 11 6.56 5.74 -2.23
C LEU A 11 5.43 4.70 -2.32
N GLY A 12 5.71 3.42 -2.06
CA GLY A 12 4.69 2.37 -2.08
C GLY A 12 3.56 2.58 -1.07
N VAL A 13 3.88 3.06 0.14
CA VAL A 13 2.87 3.39 1.17
C VAL A 13 2.06 4.62 0.78
N ILE A 14 2.71 5.67 0.26
CA ILE A 14 2.04 6.91 -0.19
C ILE A 14 1.08 6.60 -1.35
N LEU A 15 1.55 5.84 -2.36
CA LEU A 15 0.73 5.39 -3.48
C LEU A 15 -0.45 4.54 -3.00
N GLY A 16 -0.20 3.56 -2.12
CA GLY A 16 -1.26 2.71 -1.57
C GLY A 16 -2.33 3.51 -0.81
N LEU A 17 -1.92 4.49 0.00
CA LEU A 17 -2.85 5.41 0.68
C LEU A 17 -3.65 6.26 -0.31
N ALA A 18 -3.01 6.79 -1.35
CA ALA A 18 -3.71 7.55 -2.39
C ALA A 18 -4.78 6.70 -3.10
N PHE A 19 -4.48 5.44 -3.41
CA PHE A 19 -5.44 4.52 -4.01
C PHE A 19 -6.62 4.20 -3.08
N ILE A 20 -6.37 3.99 -1.78
CA ILE A 20 -7.43 3.76 -0.78
C ILE A 20 -8.34 4.98 -0.66
N ILE A 21 -7.76 6.17 -0.53
CA ILE A 21 -8.51 7.42 -0.37
C ILE A 21 -9.35 7.71 -1.62
N ALA A 22 -8.75 7.55 -2.81
CA ALA A 22 -9.46 7.75 -4.08
C ALA A 22 -10.62 6.76 -4.23
N GLY A 23 -10.39 5.47 -3.97
CA GLY A 23 -11.44 4.46 -4.04
C GLY A 23 -12.56 4.70 -3.01
N ALA A 24 -12.20 5.13 -1.79
CA ALA A 24 -13.18 5.44 -0.74
C ALA A 24 -14.03 6.68 -1.06
N LEU A 25 -13.42 7.73 -1.62
CA LEU A 25 -14.12 8.94 -2.03
C LEU A 25 -15.16 8.65 -3.11
N VAL A 26 -14.81 7.84 -4.11
CA VAL A 26 -15.75 7.48 -5.18
C VAL A 26 -16.82 6.50 -4.68
N LEU A 27 -16.55 5.71 -3.63
CA LEU A 27 -17.58 4.89 -3.00
C LEU A 27 -18.65 5.74 -2.27
N ILE A 28 -18.23 6.84 -1.64
CA ILE A 28 -19.14 7.76 -0.93
C ILE A 28 -19.94 8.61 -1.92
N ASN A 29 -19.28 9.04 -3.01
CA ASN A 29 -19.89 9.88 -4.03
C ASN A 29 -19.72 9.21 -5.40
N PRO A 30 -20.54 8.20 -5.72
CA PRO A 30 -20.42 7.45 -6.97
C PRO A 30 -20.67 8.38 -8.16
N ILE A 31 -19.78 8.32 -9.15
CA ILE A 31 -19.89 9.13 -10.38
C ILE A 31 -20.92 8.49 -11.30
N PHE A 32 -20.95 7.15 -11.37
CA PHE A 32 -22.05 6.41 -11.97
C PHE A 32 -22.56 5.31 -11.01
N ASP A 33 -23.86 5.03 -11.07
CA ASP A 33 -24.51 4.09 -10.14
C ASP A 33 -24.54 2.67 -10.72
N THR A 34 -23.39 2.18 -11.20
CA THR A 34 -23.26 0.85 -11.79
C THR A 34 -22.57 -0.12 -10.83
N ILE A 35 -23.04 -1.39 -10.85
CA ILE A 35 -22.47 -2.46 -10.02
C ILE A 35 -20.98 -2.67 -10.34
N THR A 36 -20.61 -2.55 -11.61
CA THR A 36 -19.23 -2.70 -12.10
C THR A 36 -18.29 -1.65 -11.52
N GLU A 37 -18.75 -0.41 -11.36
CA GLU A 37 -17.95 0.68 -10.81
C GLU A 37 -17.68 0.49 -9.31
N LYS A 38 -18.71 0.11 -8.54
CA LYS A 38 -18.55 -0.26 -7.12
C LYS A 38 -17.55 -1.40 -6.94
N LEU A 39 -17.59 -2.41 -7.81
CA LEU A 39 -16.65 -3.54 -7.77
C LEU A 39 -15.22 -3.12 -8.14
N SER A 40 -15.09 -2.22 -9.12
CA SER A 40 -13.81 -1.65 -9.53
C SER A 40 -13.16 -0.86 -8.40
N HIS A 41 -13.91 0.01 -7.70
CA HIS A 41 -13.40 0.78 -6.57
C HIS A 41 -13.08 -0.09 -5.35
N LEU A 42 -13.87 -1.13 -5.09
CA LEU A 42 -13.53 -2.15 -4.08
C LEU A 42 -12.19 -2.82 -4.40
N SER A 43 -11.96 -3.20 -5.66
CA SER A 43 -10.68 -3.76 -6.08
C SER A 43 -9.52 -2.76 -5.92
N GLN A 44 -9.77 -1.49 -6.23
CA GLN A 44 -8.80 -0.41 -6.10
C GLN A 44 -8.38 -0.18 -4.64
N ILE A 45 -9.34 -0.19 -3.70
CA ILE A 45 -9.08 -0.14 -2.26
C ILE A 45 -8.28 -1.37 -1.82
N PHE A 46 -8.65 -2.56 -2.30
CA PHE A 46 -7.96 -3.81 -1.96
C PHE A 46 -6.50 -3.81 -2.43
N PHE A 47 -6.23 -3.38 -3.67
CA PHE A 47 -4.87 -3.22 -4.17
C PHE A 47 -4.09 -2.16 -3.39
N GLY A 48 -4.71 -1.01 -3.07
CA GLY A 48 -4.10 0.00 -2.22
C GLY A 48 -3.69 -0.54 -0.85
N LEU A 49 -4.54 -1.37 -0.24
CA LEU A 49 -4.26 -2.04 1.04
C LEU A 49 -3.07 -3.00 0.92
N LEU A 50 -2.98 -3.80 -0.14
CA LEU A 50 -1.84 -4.68 -0.40
C LEU A 50 -0.53 -3.91 -0.51
N PHE A 51 -0.53 -2.76 -1.21
CA PHE A 51 0.64 -1.89 -1.31
C PHE A 51 1.07 -1.32 0.04
N VAL A 52 0.12 -0.90 0.87
CA VAL A 52 0.39 -0.41 2.24
C VAL A 52 0.97 -1.54 3.11
N ILE A 53 0.35 -2.73 3.09
CA ILE A 53 0.82 -3.90 3.85
C ILE A 53 2.23 -4.30 3.40
N TYR A 54 2.51 -4.32 2.10
CA TYR A 54 3.85 -4.62 1.58
C TYR A 54 4.89 -3.59 2.04
N GLY A 55 4.53 -2.30 1.97
CA GLY A 55 5.39 -1.20 2.43
C GLY A 55 5.71 -1.28 3.92
N ILE A 56 4.73 -1.65 4.76
CA ILE A 56 4.88 -1.81 6.22
C ILE A 56 5.62 -3.10 6.58
N THR A 57 5.22 -4.24 6.02
CA THR A 57 5.75 -5.58 6.36
C THR A 57 7.21 -5.73 5.91
N GLY A 58 7.61 -5.04 4.84
CA GLY A 58 9.00 -4.95 4.43
C GLY A 58 9.95 -4.44 5.55
N LYS A 59 9.43 -3.67 6.52
CA LYS A 59 10.19 -3.21 7.70
C LYS A 59 10.56 -4.40 8.60
N SER A 60 9.63 -5.32 8.85
CA SER A 60 9.83 -6.47 9.74
C SER A 60 10.81 -7.49 9.15
N SER A 61 10.66 -7.82 7.87
CA SER A 61 11.55 -8.79 7.19
C SER A 61 12.99 -8.27 7.06
N VAL A 62 13.17 -6.98 6.78
CA VAL A 62 14.52 -6.37 6.70
C VAL A 62 15.13 -6.18 8.08
N ASN A 63 14.35 -5.81 9.09
CA ASN A 63 14.85 -5.71 10.45
C ASN A 63 15.29 -7.09 10.97
N ALA A 64 14.54 -8.15 10.66
CA ALA A 64 14.91 -9.53 10.95
C ALA A 64 16.21 -9.95 10.24
N TYR A 65 16.37 -9.61 8.96
CA TYR A 65 17.61 -9.87 8.22
C TYR A 65 18.81 -9.09 8.78
N LEU A 66 18.64 -7.81 9.15
CA LEU A 66 19.70 -6.99 9.75
C LEU A 66 20.08 -7.49 11.15
N LYS A 67 19.10 -7.88 11.98
CA LYS A 67 19.35 -8.47 13.30
C LYS A 67 20.09 -9.81 13.20
N LYS A 68 19.81 -10.61 12.17
CA LYS A 68 20.50 -11.88 11.91
C LYS A 68 21.95 -11.65 11.44
N ARG A 69 22.21 -10.55 10.73
CA ARG A 69 23.57 -10.19 10.25
C ARG A 69 24.45 -9.61 11.36
N ASN A 70 23.91 -8.82 12.28
CA ASN A 70 24.63 -8.25 13.43
C ASN A 70 24.90 -9.24 14.59
N LYS A 71 24.45 -10.49 14.46
CA LYS A 71 24.70 -11.58 15.42
C LYS A 71 25.89 -12.49 15.00
N LYS A 72 26.54 -12.21 13.88
CA LYS A 72 27.84 -12.76 13.50
C LYS A 72 28.89 -11.67 13.64
#